data_AF-A0A9Q5C5G4-F1
#
_entry.id   AF-A0A9Q5C5G4-F1
#
_cell.length_a   1.000
_cell.length_b   1.000
_cell.length_c   1.000
_cell.angle_alpha   90.00
_cell.angle_beta   90.00
_cell.angle_gamma   90.00
#
_symmetry.space_group_name_H-M   'P 1'
#
loop_
_entity.id
_entity.type
_entity.pdbx_description
1 polymer ?
#
loop_
_entity_poly.entity_id
_entity_poly.type
_entity_poly.pdbx_seq_one_letter_code
_entity_poly.pdbx_strand_id
1 'polypeptide(L)'
;MPNGITKSPRIGVDNLVKKGFYNRETGEFTVTGRVNPDKVVKLVAITQSNSENDKQNLVTFDKASNFKFKFRAPIKAGEKAVKYIYTTKDGNKVSGLFIWEMDEEEPTLDLEIPSVTNQPVLHISGIANDNEDGYRVFVDGDNVFTQRSSGNNVNYYPESDQSMNPNGPYTINYDINLDDNNGKPTDHIITVEVDDKLGNVTQKKFNVHFDPNYTGQSEFIPGENIPSPSEEPKVEQPVVPHTNETTNNTDNLDNAITLTLTHNAFVYDANGNVVITDGKNTLLEKSNTISAWHKGQITTLAGKKYV
;
A
#
# COMPACT_ATOMS: atom_id res chain seq x y z
N MET A 1 -7.45 -21.46 -19.85
CA MET A 1 -7.07 -20.08 -19.50
C MET A 1 -5.58 -20.06 -19.22
N PRO A 2 -4.81 -19.05 -19.64
CA PRO A 2 -3.50 -18.80 -19.04
C PRO A 2 -3.78 -18.33 -17.61
N ASN A 3 -3.65 -19.24 -16.65
CA ASN A 3 -3.66 -18.87 -15.23
C ASN A 3 -2.41 -18.02 -15.00
N GLY A 4 -2.54 -16.71 -14.83
CA GLY A 4 -1.39 -15.89 -14.46
C GLY A 4 -1.48 -14.38 -14.73
N ILE A 5 -2.43 -13.89 -15.52
CA ILE A 5 -2.61 -12.45 -15.71
C ILE A 5 -4.10 -12.10 -15.62
N THR A 6 -4.67 -12.23 -14.43
CA THR A 6 -6.08 -11.84 -14.16
C THR A 6 -6.25 -10.74 -13.14
N LYS A 7 -5.15 -10.17 -12.61
CA LYS A 7 -5.15 -8.85 -11.99
C LYS A 7 -3.81 -8.18 -12.27
N SER A 8 -3.88 -7.00 -12.89
CA SER A 8 -2.73 -6.12 -13.05
C SER A 8 -2.11 -5.85 -11.68
N PRO A 9 -0.79 -5.99 -11.54
CA PRO A 9 -0.12 -5.47 -10.36
C PRO A 9 -0.29 -3.95 -10.34
N ARG A 10 -1.18 -3.43 -9.49
CA ARG A 10 -1.10 -2.05 -8.98
C ARG A 10 0.05 -2.05 -8.00
N ILE A 11 1.25 -1.84 -8.52
CA ILE A 11 2.50 -1.95 -7.78
C ILE A 11 3.30 -0.71 -8.13
N GLY A 12 3.60 0.12 -7.13
CA GLY A 12 4.42 1.32 -7.28
C GLY A 12 5.78 1.02 -7.91
N VAL A 13 6.37 2.02 -8.55
CA VAL A 13 7.59 1.85 -9.36
C VAL A 13 8.73 1.25 -8.56
N ASP A 14 8.90 1.64 -7.30
CA ASP A 14 9.94 1.07 -6.42
C ASP A 14 9.79 -0.43 -6.23
N ASN A 15 8.56 -0.91 -6.09
CA ASN A 15 8.29 -2.34 -5.96
C ASN A 15 8.54 -3.08 -7.29
N LEU A 16 8.28 -2.44 -8.44
CA LEU A 16 8.62 -3.01 -9.75
C LEU A 16 10.14 -3.09 -9.96
N VAL A 17 10.88 -2.07 -9.53
CA VAL A 17 12.35 -2.05 -9.56
C VAL A 17 12.92 -3.11 -8.62
N LYS A 18 12.45 -3.17 -7.37
CA LYS A 18 12.88 -4.15 -6.37
C LYS A 18 12.65 -5.59 -6.81
N LYS A 19 11.55 -5.86 -7.51
CA LYS A 19 11.23 -7.18 -8.08
C LYS A 19 11.93 -7.46 -9.42
N GLY A 20 12.69 -6.51 -9.96
CA GLY A 20 13.42 -6.66 -11.22
C GLY A 20 12.52 -6.66 -12.47
N PHE A 21 11.29 -6.18 -12.35
CA PHE A 21 10.36 -6.04 -13.48
C PHE A 21 10.57 -4.73 -14.23
N TYR A 22 11.16 -3.71 -13.60
CA TYR A 22 11.39 -2.42 -14.22
C TYR A 22 12.81 -1.93 -13.97
N ASN A 23 13.48 -1.46 -15.02
CA ASN A 23 14.75 -0.75 -14.89
C ASN A 23 14.48 0.76 -15.01
N ARG A 24 14.66 1.47 -13.90
CA ARG A 24 14.41 2.92 -13.78
C ARG A 24 15.33 3.76 -14.67
N GLU A 25 16.60 3.37 -14.81
CA GLU A 25 17.57 4.12 -15.63
C GLU A 25 17.26 4.02 -17.13
N THR A 26 16.86 2.83 -17.58
CA THR A 26 16.62 2.58 -19.02
C THR A 26 15.16 2.73 -19.43
N GLY A 27 14.25 2.82 -18.46
CA GLY A 27 12.80 2.78 -18.66
C GLY A 27 12.30 1.44 -19.21
N GLU A 28 13.01 0.34 -18.95
CA GLU A 28 12.72 -0.96 -19.55
C GLU A 28 11.83 -1.79 -18.62
N PHE A 29 10.62 -2.10 -19.08
CA PHE A 29 9.69 -3.02 -18.40
C PHE A 29 9.87 -4.44 -18.94
N THR A 30 10.03 -5.39 -18.02
CA THR A 30 10.15 -6.82 -18.30
C THR A 30 8.87 -7.54 -17.91
N VAL A 31 8.24 -8.19 -18.90
CA VAL A 31 7.10 -9.08 -18.66
C VAL A 31 7.57 -10.52 -18.79
N THR A 32 7.26 -11.33 -17.79
CA THR A 32 7.52 -12.77 -17.78
C THR A 32 6.25 -13.55 -17.54
N GLY A 33 6.16 -14.74 -18.11
CA GLY A 33 5.04 -15.64 -17.85
C GLY A 33 5.26 -17.00 -18.45
N ARG A 34 4.21 -17.81 -18.50
CA ARG A 34 4.23 -19.16 -19.05
C ARG A 34 3.02 -19.40 -19.93
N VAL A 35 3.21 -20.05 -21.07
CA VAL A 35 2.12 -20.52 -21.93
C VAL A 35 1.87 -22.01 -21.71
N ASN A 36 0.66 -22.48 -22.06
CA ASN A 36 0.39 -23.91 -22.11
C ASN A 36 0.95 -24.48 -23.43
N PRO A 37 2.03 -25.31 -23.41
CA PRO A 37 2.65 -25.86 -24.62
C PRO A 37 1.74 -26.76 -25.45
N ASP A 38 0.73 -27.36 -24.82
CA ASP A 38 -0.22 -28.21 -25.52
C ASP A 38 -1.22 -27.40 -26.35
N LYS A 39 -1.35 -26.11 -26.06
CA LYS A 39 -2.37 -25.24 -26.67
C LYS A 39 -1.79 -24.11 -27.50
N VAL A 40 -0.68 -23.51 -27.10
CA VAL A 40 -0.15 -22.28 -27.69
C VAL A 40 1.11 -22.56 -28.51
N VAL A 41 1.15 -22.06 -29.75
CA VAL A 41 2.30 -22.22 -30.66
C VAL A 41 3.02 -20.91 -30.98
N LYS A 42 2.36 -19.77 -30.77
CA LYS A 42 2.91 -18.44 -31.06
C LYS A 42 2.37 -17.43 -30.07
N LEU A 43 3.22 -16.49 -29.65
CA LEU A 43 2.84 -15.30 -28.90
C LEU A 43 3.49 -14.07 -29.54
N VAL A 44 2.69 -13.02 -29.72
CA VAL A 44 3.12 -11.71 -30.23
C VAL A 44 2.73 -10.66 -29.19
N ALA A 45 3.65 -9.77 -28.84
CA ALA A 45 3.41 -8.61 -28.00
C ALA A 45 3.69 -7.33 -28.81
N ILE A 46 2.70 -6.45 -28.91
CA ILE A 46 2.77 -5.22 -29.72
C ILE A 46 3.46 -4.15 -28.87
N THR A 47 4.79 -4.15 -28.89
CA THR A 47 5.61 -3.31 -28.00
C THR A 47 6.51 -2.33 -28.71
N GLN A 48 6.92 -2.62 -29.96
CA GLN A 48 7.91 -1.82 -30.70
C GLN A 48 7.35 -1.31 -32.04
N SER A 49 6.33 -1.96 -32.58
CA SER A 49 5.59 -1.48 -33.76
C SER A 49 4.13 -1.87 -33.67
N ASN A 50 3.30 -1.22 -34.49
CA ASN A 50 1.84 -1.39 -34.50
C ASN A 50 1.35 -2.62 -35.29
N SER A 51 2.25 -3.48 -35.78
CA SER A 51 1.94 -4.61 -36.66
C SER A 51 2.19 -5.96 -35.98
N GLU A 52 1.21 -6.85 -36.01
CA GLU A 52 1.34 -8.23 -35.51
C GLU A 52 2.28 -9.11 -36.33
N ASN A 53 2.65 -8.67 -37.53
CA ASN A 53 3.48 -9.42 -38.47
C ASN A 53 4.97 -9.10 -38.33
N ASP A 54 5.31 -8.07 -37.56
CA ASP A 54 6.69 -7.63 -37.41
C ASP A 54 7.45 -8.59 -36.51
N LYS A 55 8.61 -9.05 -36.99
CA LYS A 55 9.42 -10.05 -36.29
C LYS A 55 9.86 -9.59 -34.88
N GLN A 56 10.01 -8.29 -34.68
CA GLN A 56 10.39 -7.70 -33.38
C GLN A 56 9.32 -7.84 -32.30
N ASN A 57 8.05 -8.03 -32.68
CA ASN A 57 6.95 -8.25 -31.74
C ASN A 57 6.78 -9.74 -31.37
N LEU A 58 7.54 -10.65 -31.99
CA LEU A 58 7.46 -12.09 -31.73
C LEU A 58 8.13 -12.43 -30.38
N VAL A 59 7.39 -13.10 -29.51
CA VAL A 59 7.89 -13.55 -28.21
C VAL A 59 8.36 -15.00 -28.31
N THR A 60 9.57 -15.26 -27.82
CA THR A 60 10.15 -16.60 -27.79
C THR A 60 9.80 -17.35 -26.51
N PHE A 61 9.76 -18.69 -26.62
CA PHE A 61 9.53 -19.58 -25.48
C PHE A 61 10.81 -20.35 -25.15
N ASP A 62 11.08 -20.53 -23.86
CA ASP A 62 12.09 -21.49 -23.41
C ASP A 62 11.57 -22.93 -23.46
N LYS A 63 12.43 -23.90 -23.08
CA LYS A 63 12.08 -25.33 -23.06
C LYS A 63 10.93 -25.67 -22.10
N ALA A 64 10.71 -24.85 -21.07
CA ALA A 64 9.63 -25.00 -20.10
C ALA A 64 8.36 -24.22 -20.48
N SER A 65 8.35 -23.61 -21.68
CA SER A 65 7.29 -22.74 -22.20
C SER A 65 7.10 -21.45 -21.42
N ASN A 66 8.14 -20.99 -20.71
CA ASN A 66 8.18 -19.65 -20.17
C ASN A 66 8.51 -18.66 -21.29
N PHE A 67 8.03 -17.44 -21.14
CA PHE A 67 8.33 -16.33 -22.02
C PHE A 67 8.85 -15.14 -21.23
N LYS A 68 9.64 -14.32 -21.92
CA LYS A 68 10.07 -13.02 -21.46
C LYS A 68 10.09 -12.07 -22.64
N PHE A 69 9.48 -10.90 -22.50
CA PHE A 69 9.64 -9.80 -23.44
C PHE A 69 9.83 -8.50 -22.70
N LYS A 70 10.39 -7.52 -23.39
CA LYS A 70 10.74 -6.24 -22.82
C LYS A 70 10.30 -5.10 -23.72
N PHE A 71 9.95 -3.98 -23.10
CA PHE A 71 9.57 -2.77 -23.82
C PHE A 71 9.90 -1.53 -23.00
N ARG A 72 10.00 -0.37 -23.67
CA ARG A 72 10.15 0.89 -22.96
C ARG A 72 8.80 1.34 -22.42
N ALA A 73 8.73 1.62 -21.13
CA ALA A 73 7.57 2.15 -20.45
C ALA A 73 8.00 3.39 -19.67
N PRO A 74 7.64 4.61 -20.09
CA PRO A 74 7.95 5.80 -19.30
C PRO A 74 7.20 5.76 -17.97
N ILE A 75 7.81 6.29 -16.91
CA ILE A 75 7.13 6.55 -15.64
C ILE A 75 6.25 7.78 -15.87
N LYS A 76 4.97 7.54 -16.07
CA LYS A 76 3.98 8.59 -16.23
C LYS A 76 2.66 8.06 -15.73
N ALA A 77 2.04 8.89 -14.89
CA ALA A 77 0.65 8.85 -14.48
C ALA A 77 -0.30 8.17 -15.48
N GLY A 78 -1.15 7.32 -14.92
CA GLY A 78 -2.25 6.63 -15.59
C GLY A 78 -2.00 5.32 -16.30
N GLU A 79 -3.11 4.66 -16.54
CA GLU A 79 -3.17 3.33 -17.13
C GLU A 79 -2.58 3.30 -18.55
N LYS A 80 -1.82 2.25 -18.83
CA LYS A 80 -1.21 1.95 -20.12
C LYS A 80 -1.40 0.46 -20.42
N ALA A 81 -1.37 0.09 -21.70
CA ALA A 81 -1.60 -1.29 -22.12
C ALA A 81 -0.72 -1.72 -23.29
N VAL A 82 -0.25 -2.97 -23.24
CA VAL A 82 0.39 -3.68 -24.34
C VAL A 82 -0.58 -4.74 -24.82
N LYS A 83 -0.94 -4.70 -26.11
CA LYS A 83 -1.71 -5.78 -26.73
C LYS A 83 -0.82 -6.99 -26.94
N TYR A 84 -1.32 -8.17 -26.58
CA TYR A 84 -0.71 -9.43 -26.97
C TYR A 84 -1.70 -10.29 -27.75
N ILE A 85 -1.16 -11.16 -28.60
CA ILE A 85 -1.92 -12.09 -29.43
C ILE A 85 -1.24 -13.45 -29.34
N TYR A 86 -1.96 -14.48 -28.90
CA TYR A 86 -1.45 -15.84 -29.00
C TYR A 86 -2.20 -16.64 -30.06
N THR A 87 -1.48 -17.52 -30.74
CA THR A 87 -2.05 -18.46 -31.71
C THR A 87 -2.06 -19.86 -31.13
N THR A 88 -3.20 -20.54 -31.21
CA THR A 88 -3.34 -21.92 -30.75
C THR A 88 -2.88 -22.93 -31.81
N LYS A 89 -2.66 -24.19 -31.42
CA LYS A 89 -2.32 -25.28 -32.35
C LYS A 89 -3.35 -25.43 -33.49
N ASP A 90 -4.62 -25.17 -33.19
CA ASP A 90 -5.72 -25.23 -34.18
C ASP A 90 -5.77 -24.00 -35.11
N GLY A 91 -4.82 -23.06 -34.98
CA GLY A 91 -4.72 -21.85 -35.80
C GLY A 91 -5.53 -20.65 -35.30
N ASN A 92 -6.27 -20.79 -34.20
CA ASN A 92 -7.06 -19.69 -33.65
C ASN A 92 -6.18 -18.60 -33.04
N LYS A 93 -6.52 -17.34 -33.29
CA LYS A 93 -5.87 -16.18 -32.66
C LYS A 93 -6.73 -15.66 -31.51
N VAL A 94 -6.11 -15.44 -30.36
CA VAL A 94 -6.76 -14.81 -29.21
C VAL A 94 -5.95 -13.58 -28.83
N SER A 95 -6.62 -12.44 -28.67
CA SER A 95 -6.01 -11.18 -28.24
C SER A 95 -6.28 -10.93 -26.76
N GLY A 96 -5.34 -10.26 -26.10
CA GLY A 96 -5.51 -9.74 -24.74
C GLY A 96 -4.70 -8.46 -24.54
N LEU A 97 -4.86 -7.87 -23.37
CA LEU A 97 -4.11 -6.69 -22.93
C LEU A 97 -3.31 -7.03 -21.68
N PHE A 98 -2.05 -6.60 -21.65
CA PHE A 98 -1.29 -6.43 -20.43
C PHE A 98 -1.43 -4.97 -20.02
N ILE A 99 -2.10 -4.72 -18.90
CA ILE A 99 -2.40 -3.38 -18.40
C ILE A 99 -1.50 -3.09 -17.20
N TRP A 100 -0.91 -1.90 -17.16
CA TRP A 100 -0.12 -1.41 -16.02
C TRP A 100 -0.39 0.07 -15.76
N GLU A 101 -0.02 0.53 -14.57
CA GLU A 101 -0.06 1.92 -14.14
C GLU A 101 1.24 2.18 -13.38
N MET A 102 1.87 3.33 -13.60
CA MET A 102 3.11 3.72 -12.94
C MET A 102 3.03 5.19 -12.57
N ASP A 103 3.36 5.47 -11.32
CA ASP A 103 3.51 6.79 -10.76
C ASP A 103 4.68 6.75 -9.79
N GLU A 104 5.38 7.87 -9.69
CA GLU A 104 6.48 8.08 -8.75
C GLU A 104 6.35 9.38 -7.96
N GLU A 105 5.32 10.18 -8.25
CA GLU A 105 5.05 11.38 -7.47
C GLU A 105 4.49 10.92 -6.11
N GLU A 106 5.06 11.45 -5.03
CA GLU A 106 4.54 11.22 -3.69
C GLU A 106 3.33 12.13 -3.46
N PRO A 107 2.31 11.67 -2.72
CA PRO A 107 1.21 12.53 -2.32
C PRO A 107 1.70 13.76 -1.56
N THR A 108 1.01 14.88 -1.72
CA THR A 108 1.28 16.10 -0.95
C THR A 108 0.50 16.11 0.35
N LEU A 109 1.15 16.57 1.41
CA LEU A 109 0.56 16.74 2.74
C LEU A 109 1.02 18.06 3.37
N ASP A 110 0.13 19.05 3.36
CA ASP A 110 0.37 20.37 3.93
C ASP A 110 -0.48 20.56 5.20
N LEU A 111 0.18 20.62 6.35
CA LEU A 111 -0.46 20.89 7.63
C LEU A 111 0.59 21.30 8.66
N GLU A 112 0.15 22.10 9.62
CA GLU A 112 0.91 22.46 10.81
C GLU A 112 0.02 22.26 12.04
N ILE A 113 0.61 21.77 13.13
CA ILE A 113 -0.10 21.63 14.41
C ILE A 113 0.74 22.24 15.54
N PRO A 114 0.12 22.67 16.65
CA PRO A 114 0.86 23.23 17.77
C PRO A 114 1.78 22.18 18.42
N SER A 115 3.01 22.57 18.74
CA SER A 115 3.94 21.73 19.52
C SER A 115 3.56 21.64 21.00
N VAL A 116 2.89 22.67 21.53
CA VAL A 116 2.34 22.73 22.89
C VAL A 116 0.94 23.34 22.86
N THR A 117 -0.02 22.79 23.60
CA THR A 117 -1.39 23.33 23.68
C THR A 117 -1.99 23.14 25.08
N ASN A 118 -2.89 24.05 25.47
CA ASN A 118 -3.73 23.90 26.66
C ASN A 118 -5.17 23.44 26.32
N GLN A 119 -5.46 23.24 25.03
CA GLN A 119 -6.75 22.73 24.60
C GLN A 119 -6.77 21.20 24.76
N PRO A 120 -7.79 20.63 25.43
CA PRO A 120 -7.88 19.18 25.62
C PRO A 120 -8.20 18.43 24.32
N VAL A 121 -8.66 19.15 23.29
CA VAL A 121 -8.87 18.62 21.94
C VAL A 121 -7.93 19.34 20.99
N LEU A 122 -7.14 18.56 20.25
CA LEU A 122 -6.34 19.01 19.14
C LEU A 122 -7.17 18.96 17.86
N HIS A 123 -7.34 20.12 17.22
CA HIS A 123 -7.94 20.23 15.90
C HIS A 123 -6.85 20.16 14.83
N ILE A 124 -6.87 19.11 14.01
CA ILE A 124 -5.97 18.93 12.87
C ILE A 124 -6.67 19.49 11.62
N SER A 125 -6.05 20.51 11.04
CA SER A 125 -6.47 21.11 9.77
C SER A 125 -5.32 21.09 8.78
N GLY A 126 -5.61 20.72 7.55
CA GLY A 126 -4.59 20.59 6.51
C GLY A 126 -5.16 20.28 5.15
N ILE A 127 -4.28 20.12 4.18
CA ILE A 127 -4.61 19.76 2.80
C ILE A 127 -3.77 18.56 2.41
N ALA A 128 -4.45 17.48 2.02
CA ALA A 128 -3.85 16.33 1.38
C ALA A 128 -4.23 16.32 -0.09
N ASN A 129 -3.32 15.95 -0.98
CA ASN A 129 -3.63 15.78 -2.38
C ASN A 129 -2.65 14.84 -3.06
N ASP A 130 -3.05 14.32 -4.21
CA ASP A 130 -2.19 13.51 -5.07
C ASP A 130 -2.37 13.93 -6.54
N ASN A 131 -1.37 13.67 -7.37
CA ASN A 131 -1.44 13.90 -8.81
C ASN A 131 -2.40 12.92 -9.49
N GLU A 132 -2.57 11.74 -8.90
CA GLU A 132 -3.47 10.66 -9.28
C GLU A 132 -4.71 10.60 -8.40
N ASP A 133 -5.73 9.89 -8.89
CA ASP A 133 -6.90 9.60 -8.10
C ASP A 133 -6.73 8.38 -7.19
N GLY A 134 -7.58 8.27 -6.17
CA GLY A 134 -7.67 7.07 -5.36
C GLY A 134 -6.75 7.02 -4.14
N TYR A 135 -6.19 8.16 -3.72
CA TYR A 135 -5.42 8.26 -2.48
C TYR A 135 -6.30 8.18 -1.22
N ARG A 136 -5.67 7.87 -0.09
CA ARG A 136 -6.30 7.82 1.24
C ARG A 136 -5.52 8.67 2.22
N VAL A 137 -6.20 9.15 3.26
CA VAL A 137 -5.59 9.91 4.35
C VAL A 137 -5.85 9.17 5.66
N PHE A 138 -4.80 9.05 6.46
CA PHE A 138 -4.84 8.45 7.77
C PHE A 138 -4.36 9.45 8.82
N VAL A 139 -5.01 9.43 9.98
CA VAL A 139 -4.59 10.16 11.18
C VAL A 139 -4.46 9.12 12.30
N ASP A 140 -3.26 8.96 12.86
CA ASP A 140 -2.92 7.90 13.82
C ASP A 140 -3.32 6.49 13.38
N GLY A 141 -3.29 6.25 12.07
CA GLY A 141 -3.67 4.98 11.46
C GLY A 141 -5.18 4.82 11.22
N ASP A 142 -6.03 5.71 11.72
CA ASP A 142 -7.45 5.75 11.37
C ASP A 142 -7.60 6.32 9.96
N ASN A 143 -8.25 5.59 9.06
CA ASN A 143 -8.58 6.08 7.72
C ASN A 143 -9.70 7.13 7.82
N VAL A 144 -9.34 8.40 7.63
CA VAL A 144 -10.28 9.54 7.74
C VAL A 144 -10.85 9.93 6.38
N PHE A 145 -10.18 9.53 5.29
CA PHE A 145 -10.61 9.82 3.93
C PHE A 145 -10.12 8.77 2.96
N THR A 146 -11.00 8.38 2.04
CA THR A 146 -10.66 7.55 0.88
C THR A 146 -11.26 8.17 -0.36
N GLN A 147 -10.41 8.61 -1.27
CA GLN A 147 -10.86 9.07 -2.56
C GLN A 147 -11.26 7.85 -3.40
N ARG A 148 -12.45 7.91 -4.02
CA ARG A 148 -12.82 6.87 -4.99
C ARG A 148 -11.98 7.07 -6.25
N SER A 149 -11.23 6.04 -6.63
CA SER A 149 -10.62 6.01 -7.97
C SER A 149 -11.72 5.90 -9.02
N SER A 150 -11.63 6.74 -10.05
CA SER A 150 -12.49 6.75 -11.23
C SER A 150 -12.20 5.53 -12.09
N GLY A 151 -12.70 4.37 -11.65
CA GLY A 151 -12.69 3.16 -12.46
C GLY A 151 -13.31 3.46 -13.83
N ASN A 152 -12.50 3.28 -14.89
CA ASN A 152 -12.88 3.33 -16.30
C ASN A 152 -13.16 4.70 -16.95
N ASN A 153 -12.47 5.78 -16.57
CA ASN A 153 -12.37 6.93 -17.48
C ASN A 153 -11.37 6.63 -18.61
N VAL A 154 -11.79 5.76 -19.54
CA VAL A 154 -11.13 5.55 -20.83
C VAL A 154 -11.33 6.82 -21.67
N ASN A 155 -10.57 7.86 -21.39
CA ASN A 155 -10.32 9.00 -22.28
C ASN A 155 -9.13 9.79 -21.73
N TYR A 156 -7.90 9.31 -21.98
CA TYR A 156 -6.71 10.15 -21.85
C TYR A 156 -6.10 10.41 -23.22
N TYR A 157 -6.01 11.69 -23.56
CA TYR A 157 -5.26 12.22 -24.69
C TYR A 157 -3.82 12.48 -24.22
N PRO A 158 -2.80 11.92 -24.88
CA PRO A 158 -1.41 11.88 -24.39
C PRO A 158 -0.68 13.24 -24.29
N GLU A 159 -1.34 14.36 -24.62
CA GLU A 159 -0.73 15.69 -24.76
C GLU A 159 -1.24 16.76 -23.77
N SER A 160 -2.17 16.45 -22.84
CA SER A 160 -2.58 17.45 -21.85
C SER A 160 -1.74 17.35 -20.57
N ASP A 161 -1.12 18.45 -20.18
CA ASP A 161 -0.48 18.66 -18.86
C ASP A 161 -1.54 18.80 -17.73
N GLN A 162 -2.71 18.18 -17.88
CA GLN A 162 -3.78 18.23 -16.89
C GLN A 162 -3.57 17.16 -15.81
N SER A 163 -3.74 17.55 -14.55
CA SER A 163 -3.70 16.64 -13.38
C SER A 163 -4.69 15.48 -13.57
N MET A 164 -4.25 14.28 -13.23
CA MET A 164 -5.03 13.05 -13.41
C MET A 164 -6.03 12.80 -12.28
N ASN A 165 -5.95 13.57 -11.20
CA ASN A 165 -6.90 13.57 -10.11
C ASN A 165 -8.12 14.46 -10.44
N PRO A 166 -9.27 13.89 -10.85
CA PRO A 166 -10.44 14.67 -11.22
C PRO A 166 -11.20 15.25 -10.01
N ASN A 167 -10.83 14.80 -8.80
CA ASN A 167 -11.54 15.09 -7.56
C ASN A 167 -10.81 16.15 -6.71
N GLY A 168 -9.55 16.46 -7.04
CA GLY A 168 -8.76 17.50 -6.39
C GLY A 168 -8.32 17.18 -4.95
N PRO A 169 -7.88 18.21 -4.21
CA PRO A 169 -7.38 18.07 -2.84
C PRO A 169 -8.49 17.79 -1.83
N TYR A 170 -8.11 17.10 -0.75
CA TYR A 170 -8.93 16.87 0.43
C TYR A 170 -8.52 17.80 1.57
N THR A 171 -9.50 18.51 2.16
CA THR A 171 -9.30 19.28 3.39
C THR A 171 -9.45 18.38 4.60
N ILE A 172 -8.37 18.20 5.34
CA ILE A 172 -8.34 17.47 6.60
C ILE A 172 -9.04 18.31 7.67
N ASN A 173 -9.96 17.70 8.40
CA ASN A 173 -10.60 18.27 9.57
C ASN A 173 -10.88 17.13 10.55
N TYR A 174 -10.00 16.96 11.54
CA TYR A 174 -10.03 15.82 12.45
C TYR A 174 -9.64 16.21 13.87
N ASP A 175 -10.33 15.64 14.85
CA ASP A 175 -10.15 15.98 16.27
C ASP A 175 -9.52 14.81 17.02
N ILE A 176 -8.52 15.13 17.85
CA ILE A 176 -7.86 14.17 18.75
C ILE A 176 -8.01 14.67 20.19
N ASN A 177 -8.49 13.79 21.08
CA ASN A 177 -8.49 14.09 22.51
C ASN A 177 -7.07 13.91 23.08
N LEU A 178 -6.50 14.99 23.60
CA LEU A 178 -5.20 15.00 24.28
C LEU A 178 -5.33 14.86 25.80
N ASP A 179 -6.51 15.10 26.38
CA ASP A 179 -6.74 14.91 27.82
C ASP A 179 -7.06 13.45 28.14
N ASP A 180 -6.04 12.60 28.09
CA ASP A 180 -6.10 11.17 28.43
C ASP A 180 -5.63 10.88 29.88
N ASN A 181 -5.25 11.92 30.63
CA ASN A 181 -4.75 11.82 32.00
C ASN A 181 -5.44 12.78 32.99
N ASN A 182 -6.72 13.07 32.75
CA ASN A 182 -7.63 13.82 33.62
C ASN A 182 -7.07 15.19 34.06
N GLY A 183 -6.77 16.06 33.11
CA GLY A 183 -6.30 17.43 33.32
C GLY A 183 -4.86 17.52 33.79
N LYS A 184 -4.02 16.52 33.49
CA LYS A 184 -2.57 16.55 33.74
C LYS A 184 -1.79 16.67 32.44
N PRO A 185 -0.56 17.22 32.49
CA PRO A 185 0.27 17.31 31.30
C PRO A 185 0.64 15.94 30.73
N THR A 186 0.67 15.83 29.40
CA THR A 186 0.93 14.59 28.65
C THR A 186 1.59 14.87 27.30
N ASP A 187 2.44 13.95 26.85
CA ASP A 187 3.08 14.00 25.53
C ASP A 187 2.39 13.05 24.56
N HIS A 188 2.11 13.56 23.36
CA HIS A 188 1.42 12.84 22.30
C HIS A 188 2.28 12.77 21.04
N ILE A 189 2.28 11.62 20.38
CA ILE A 189 2.88 11.45 19.06
C ILE A 189 1.73 11.30 18.08
N ILE A 190 1.57 12.30 17.22
CA ILE A 190 0.54 12.32 16.19
C ILE A 190 1.19 12.04 14.83
N THR A 191 0.54 11.18 14.05
CA THR A 191 0.96 10.81 12.71
C THR A 191 -0.14 11.11 11.71
N VAL A 192 0.22 11.75 10.59
CA VAL A 192 -0.69 11.98 9.47
C VAL A 192 -0.03 11.41 8.22
N GLU A 193 -0.75 10.55 7.52
CA GLU A 193 -0.24 9.81 6.36
C GLU A 193 -1.19 9.99 5.18
N VAL A 194 -0.62 10.13 3.98
CA VAL A 194 -1.33 10.06 2.72
C VAL A 194 -0.69 8.98 1.89
N ASP A 195 -1.47 7.97 1.49
CA ASP A 195 -1.04 6.93 0.56
C ASP A 195 -1.80 7.05 -0.76
N ASP A 196 -1.12 6.82 -1.88
CA ASP A 196 -1.77 6.75 -3.19
C ASP A 196 -2.26 5.31 -3.49
N LYS A 197 -2.86 5.13 -4.67
CA LYS A 197 -3.34 3.82 -5.14
C LYS A 197 -2.22 2.85 -5.56
N LEU A 198 -0.98 3.33 -5.75
CA LEU A 198 0.17 2.55 -6.19
C LEU A 198 1.16 2.22 -5.04
N GLY A 199 0.97 2.82 -3.87
CA GLY A 199 1.79 2.67 -2.67
C GLY A 199 2.86 3.75 -2.47
N ASN A 200 2.82 4.89 -3.17
CA ASN A 200 3.60 6.07 -2.77
C ASN A 200 2.98 6.66 -1.50
N VAL A 201 3.81 7.08 -0.55
CA VAL A 201 3.35 7.52 0.77
C VAL A 201 4.11 8.76 1.22
N THR A 202 3.35 9.73 1.72
CA THR A 202 3.87 10.87 2.48
C THR A 202 3.34 10.81 3.89
N GLN A 203 4.25 10.81 4.87
CA GLN A 203 3.90 10.71 6.28
C GLN A 203 4.61 11.79 7.10
N LYS A 204 3.87 12.46 7.97
CA LYS A 204 4.38 13.44 8.92
C LYS A 204 4.15 12.99 10.35
N LYS A 205 5.18 13.16 11.19
CA LYS A 205 5.13 12.96 12.63
C LYS A 205 5.19 14.29 13.36
N PHE A 206 4.41 14.39 14.42
CA PHE A 206 4.38 15.53 15.30
C PHE A 206 4.45 15.09 16.75
N ASN A 207 5.21 15.83 17.55
CA ASN A 207 5.20 15.65 19.01
C ASN A 207 4.42 16.84 19.59
N VAL A 208 3.34 16.55 20.30
CA VAL A 208 2.45 17.56 20.88
C VAL A 208 2.43 17.39 22.40
N HIS A 209 2.81 18.44 23.12
CA HIS A 209 2.68 18.48 24.57
C HIS A 209 1.34 19.14 24.95
N PHE A 210 0.48 18.41 25.63
CA PHE A 210 -0.69 18.98 26.28
C PHE A 210 -0.32 19.40 27.70
N ASP A 211 -0.57 20.66 28.05
CA ASP A 211 -0.51 21.14 29.43
C ASP A 211 -1.69 22.12 29.65
N PRO A 212 -2.71 21.74 30.45
CA PRO A 212 -3.89 22.58 30.66
C PRO A 212 -3.58 23.90 31.37
N ASN A 213 -2.41 24.03 32.01
CA ASN A 213 -1.97 25.26 32.64
C ASN A 213 -1.04 26.08 31.75
N TYR A 214 -0.77 25.65 30.51
CA TYR A 214 0.06 26.39 29.58
C TYR A 214 -0.60 27.73 29.21
N THR A 215 0.12 28.82 29.48
CA THR A 215 -0.31 30.20 29.16
C THR A 215 0.55 30.84 28.08
N GLY A 216 1.49 30.11 27.49
CA GLY A 216 2.34 30.61 26.41
C GLY A 216 1.63 30.64 25.07
N GLN A 217 2.30 31.18 24.06
CA GLN A 217 1.83 31.13 22.69
C GLN A 217 2.31 29.82 22.04
N SER A 218 1.38 29.04 21.52
CA SER A 218 1.70 27.81 20.79
C SER A 218 2.48 28.10 19.52
N GLU A 219 3.60 27.41 19.35
CA GLU A 219 4.36 27.37 18.10
C GLU A 219 3.77 26.26 17.20
N PHE A 220 3.43 26.60 15.96
CA PHE A 220 2.95 25.64 14.98
C PHE A 220 4.13 25.07 14.20
N ILE A 221 4.17 23.74 14.11
CA ILE A 221 5.26 23.02 13.44
C ILE A 221 4.74 22.25 12.22
N PRO A 222 5.48 22.21 11.10
CA PRO A 222 5.06 21.55 9.87
C PRO A 222 5.19 20.02 9.90
N GLY A 223 5.69 19.46 11.01
CA GLY A 223 5.91 18.03 11.20
C GLY A 223 7.24 17.56 10.62
N GLU A 224 7.76 16.48 11.17
CA GLU A 224 8.93 15.78 10.62
C GLU A 224 8.45 14.79 9.56
N ASN A 225 8.98 14.88 8.34
CA ASN A 225 8.74 13.87 7.32
C ASN A 225 9.35 12.55 7.78
N ILE A 226 8.53 11.51 7.86
CA ILE A 226 9.02 10.15 8.05
C ILE A 226 9.37 9.63 6.66
N PRO A 227 10.65 9.33 6.37
CA PRO A 227 10.99 8.70 5.11
C PRO A 227 10.23 7.38 5.01
N SER A 228 9.52 7.20 3.89
CA SER A 228 8.90 5.91 3.55
C SER A 228 9.93 4.81 3.79
N PRO A 229 9.61 3.74 4.55
CA PRO A 229 10.57 2.67 4.73
C PRO A 229 10.88 2.10 3.36
N SER A 230 12.06 2.45 2.82
CA SER A 230 12.71 1.70 1.78
C SER A 230 12.78 0.28 2.34
N GLU A 231 11.92 -0.58 1.83
CA GLU A 231 11.77 -1.92 2.32
C GLU A 231 13.08 -2.63 1.92
N GLU A 232 14.13 -2.52 2.75
CA GLU A 232 15.41 -3.18 2.54
C GLU A 232 15.14 -4.66 2.26
N PRO A 233 15.82 -5.27 1.29
CA PRO A 233 15.64 -6.69 1.03
C PRO A 233 15.99 -7.45 2.30
N LYS A 234 14.98 -8.07 2.92
CA LYS A 234 15.21 -9.19 3.84
C LYS A 234 16.01 -10.21 3.06
N VAL A 235 17.29 -10.34 3.39
CA VAL A 235 18.07 -11.54 3.12
C VAL A 235 17.21 -12.69 3.65
N GLU A 236 16.75 -13.57 2.76
CA GLU A 236 16.17 -14.86 3.15
C GLU A 236 17.22 -15.58 3.99
N GLN A 237 17.15 -15.44 5.32
CA GLN A 237 17.84 -16.37 6.19
C GLN A 237 17.14 -17.72 6.03
N PRO A 238 17.91 -18.79 5.80
CA PRO A 238 17.34 -20.11 5.54
C PRO A 238 16.49 -20.54 6.73
N VAL A 239 15.26 -20.96 6.45
CA VAL A 239 14.35 -21.55 7.42
C VAL A 239 15.03 -22.78 8.02
N VAL A 240 15.47 -22.65 9.28
CA VAL A 240 15.86 -23.80 10.09
C VAL A 240 14.56 -24.43 10.59
N PRO A 241 14.29 -25.72 10.31
CA PRO A 241 13.06 -26.36 10.77
C PRO A 241 13.15 -26.54 12.29
N HIS A 242 12.33 -25.81 13.04
CA HIS A 242 12.13 -26.10 14.46
C HIS A 242 11.24 -27.34 14.59
N THR A 243 11.86 -28.41 15.09
CA THR A 243 11.22 -29.62 15.57
C THR A 243 10.18 -29.30 16.65
N ASN A 244 9.01 -29.93 16.53
CA ASN A 244 7.96 -29.92 17.53
C ASN A 244 8.49 -30.45 18.88
N GLU A 245 8.69 -29.56 19.85
CA GLU A 245 8.67 -29.96 21.25
C GLU A 245 7.30 -29.67 21.83
N THR A 246 6.66 -30.76 22.26
CA THR A 246 5.43 -30.73 23.04
C THR A 246 5.82 -30.45 24.48
N THR A 247 5.46 -29.29 25.01
CA THR A 247 5.46 -29.08 26.47
C THR A 247 4.13 -28.51 26.91
N ASN A 248 3.33 -29.38 27.51
CA ASN A 248 2.30 -28.99 28.46
C ASN A 248 2.95 -28.17 29.57
N ASN A 249 2.46 -26.96 29.83
CA ASN A 249 2.42 -26.39 31.18
C ASN A 249 1.48 -25.19 31.23
N THR A 250 0.65 -25.20 32.26
CA THR A 250 -0.31 -24.19 32.70
C THR A 250 0.21 -22.76 32.57
N ASP A 251 -0.35 -21.98 31.65
CA ASP A 251 -0.01 -20.57 31.46
C ASP A 251 -0.50 -19.73 32.63
N ASN A 252 0.47 -19.13 33.31
CA ASN A 252 0.26 -18.17 34.38
C ASN A 252 -0.47 -16.93 33.82
N LEU A 253 -1.60 -16.58 34.43
CA LEU A 253 -2.44 -15.41 34.10
C LEU A 253 -1.73 -14.06 34.35
N ASP A 254 -0.53 -14.07 34.93
CA ASP A 254 0.25 -12.89 35.36
C ASP A 254 0.92 -12.09 34.23
N ASN A 255 0.74 -12.46 32.96
CA ASN A 255 1.35 -11.79 31.80
C ASN A 255 0.37 -11.07 30.88
N ALA A 256 -0.90 -10.96 31.27
CA ALA A 256 -1.90 -10.19 30.52
C ALA A 256 -1.92 -8.72 30.96
N ILE A 257 -1.91 -7.79 30.01
CA ILE A 257 -2.20 -6.38 30.26
C ILE A 257 -3.57 -6.02 29.72
N THR A 258 -4.21 -5.05 30.37
CA THR A 258 -5.48 -4.49 29.92
C THR A 258 -5.17 -3.35 28.96
N LEU A 259 -5.70 -3.43 27.73
CA LEU A 259 -5.55 -2.38 26.71
C LEU A 259 -6.92 -1.86 26.33
N THR A 260 -7.08 -0.54 26.32
CA THR A 260 -8.23 0.10 25.67
C THR A 260 -7.88 0.29 24.20
N LEU A 261 -8.73 -0.22 23.32
CA LEU A 261 -8.54 -0.09 21.88
C LEU A 261 -8.78 1.35 21.46
N THR A 262 -7.78 1.97 20.85
CA THR A 262 -7.88 3.32 20.28
C THR A 262 -8.48 3.31 18.87
N HIS A 263 -8.55 2.13 18.23
CA HIS A 263 -9.06 1.93 16.86
C HIS A 263 -9.85 0.62 16.76
N ASN A 264 -10.65 0.46 15.71
CA ASN A 264 -11.25 -0.82 15.36
C ASN A 264 -10.15 -1.80 14.88
N ALA A 265 -10.14 -3.04 15.41
CA ALA A 265 -9.11 -4.03 15.07
C ALA A 265 -9.74 -5.36 14.66
N PHE A 266 -9.23 -5.99 13.60
CA PHE A 266 -9.56 -7.38 13.28
C PHE A 266 -8.65 -8.33 14.06
N VAL A 267 -9.20 -9.46 14.51
CA VAL A 267 -8.41 -10.53 15.14
C VAL A 267 -7.77 -11.40 14.05
N TYR A 268 -6.47 -11.67 14.17
CA TYR A 268 -5.72 -12.52 13.23
C TYR A 268 -5.22 -13.79 13.91
N ASP A 269 -5.17 -14.90 13.17
CA ASP A 269 -4.55 -16.15 13.61
C ASP A 269 -3.02 -16.10 13.45
N ALA A 270 -2.32 -17.13 13.93
CA ALA A 270 -0.86 -17.23 13.86
C ALA A 270 -0.30 -17.26 12.41
N ASN A 271 -1.15 -17.53 11.42
CA ASN A 271 -0.79 -17.51 10.00
C ASN A 271 -1.12 -16.16 9.34
N GLY A 272 -1.68 -15.20 10.09
CA GLY A 272 -2.08 -13.88 9.59
C GLY A 272 -3.44 -13.85 8.89
N ASN A 273 -4.27 -14.88 9.03
CA ASN A 273 -5.64 -14.86 8.51
C ASN A 273 -6.58 -14.21 9.51
N VAL A 274 -7.58 -13.47 9.03
CA VAL A 274 -8.62 -12.92 9.90
C VAL A 274 -9.43 -14.05 10.52
N VAL A 275 -9.57 -14.05 11.84
CA VAL A 275 -10.37 -15.02 12.60
C VAL A 275 -11.85 -14.75 12.34
N ILE A 276 -12.59 -15.79 11.96
CA ILE A 276 -14.03 -15.73 11.71
C ILE A 276 -14.77 -16.39 12.87
N THR A 277 -15.64 -15.64 13.53
CA THR A 277 -16.52 -16.12 14.61
C THR A 277 -17.97 -15.92 14.18
N ASP A 278 -18.82 -16.95 14.32
CA ASP A 278 -20.24 -16.91 13.89
C ASP A 278 -20.45 -16.47 12.42
N GLY A 279 -19.50 -16.85 11.54
CA GLY A 279 -19.56 -16.54 10.11
C GLY A 279 -19.25 -15.07 9.76
N LYS A 280 -18.77 -14.27 10.72
CA LYS A 280 -18.33 -12.89 10.50
C LYS A 280 -16.87 -12.70 10.92
N ASN A 281 -16.19 -11.77 10.29
CA ASN A 281 -14.85 -11.36 10.72
C ASN A 281 -14.92 -10.88 12.17
N THR A 282 -14.04 -11.39 13.01
CA THR A 282 -13.99 -11.01 14.42
C THR A 282 -13.40 -9.62 14.51
N LEU A 283 -14.26 -8.64 14.81
CA LEU A 283 -13.91 -7.23 14.96
C LEU A 283 -13.93 -6.87 16.45
N LEU A 284 -12.85 -6.24 16.90
CA LEU A 284 -12.77 -5.59 18.19
C LEU A 284 -13.01 -4.09 17.98
N GLU A 285 -14.09 -3.58 18.54
CA GLU A 285 -14.49 -2.19 18.32
C GLU A 285 -13.66 -1.22 19.18
N LYS A 286 -13.43 -0.02 18.63
CA LYS A 286 -12.80 1.12 19.29
C LYS A 286 -13.47 1.39 20.64
N SER A 287 -12.66 1.84 21.60
CA SER A 287 -13.04 2.12 23.00
C SER A 287 -13.36 0.89 23.85
N ASN A 288 -13.39 -0.32 23.29
CA ASN A 288 -13.51 -1.53 24.09
C ASN A 288 -12.17 -1.89 24.73
N THR A 289 -12.25 -2.51 25.90
CA THR A 289 -11.10 -2.99 26.64
C THR A 289 -10.85 -4.46 26.37
N ILE A 290 -9.61 -4.81 26.02
CA ILE A 290 -9.17 -6.19 25.81
C ILE A 290 -8.08 -6.58 26.80
N SER A 291 -7.96 -7.88 27.08
CA SER A 291 -6.82 -8.45 27.81
C SER A 291 -5.82 -9.03 26.81
N ALA A 292 -4.71 -8.33 26.60
CA ALA A 292 -3.65 -8.74 25.70
C ALA A 292 -2.60 -9.57 26.45
N TRP A 293 -2.39 -10.80 25.98
CA TRP A 293 -1.39 -11.71 26.54
C TRP A 293 0.03 -11.26 26.14
N HIS A 294 1.06 -11.75 26.85
CA HIS A 294 2.46 -11.37 26.63
C HIS A 294 2.72 -9.85 26.68
N LYS A 295 2.00 -9.12 27.53
CA LYS A 295 2.13 -7.65 27.69
C LYS A 295 1.89 -6.85 26.41
N GLY A 296 0.99 -7.30 25.52
CA GLY A 296 0.67 -6.58 24.27
C GLY A 296 1.89 -6.46 23.36
N GLN A 297 2.72 -7.50 23.33
CA GLN A 297 3.95 -7.50 22.55
C GLN A 297 3.63 -7.29 21.06
N ILE A 298 4.26 -6.27 20.48
CA ILE A 298 4.15 -5.99 19.05
C ILE A 298 4.66 -7.20 18.26
N THR A 299 3.75 -7.87 17.56
CA THR A 299 4.07 -8.98 16.69
C THR A 299 4.06 -8.53 15.23
N THR A 300 4.80 -9.25 14.37
CA THR A 300 4.79 -8.98 12.94
C THR A 300 4.14 -10.17 12.22
N LEU A 301 2.96 -9.95 11.63
CA LEU A 301 2.26 -10.95 10.83
C LEU A 301 2.30 -10.49 9.36
N ALA A 302 2.78 -11.34 8.46
CA ALA A 302 2.90 -11.05 7.03
C ALA A 302 3.58 -9.69 6.71
N GLY A 303 4.55 -9.29 7.54
CA GLY A 303 5.30 -8.03 7.36
C GLY A 303 4.63 -6.78 7.96
N LYS A 304 3.41 -6.89 8.49
CA LYS A 304 2.73 -5.81 9.22
C LYS A 304 2.87 -5.98 10.72
N LYS A 305 3.10 -4.88 11.44
CA LYS A 305 3.17 -4.86 12.91
C LYS A 305 1.76 -4.75 13.50
N TYR A 306 1.49 -5.55 14.52
CA TYR A 306 0.23 -5.58 15.26
C TYR A 306 0.56 -5.52 16.75
N VAL A 307 -0.18 -4.70 17.49
CA VAL A 307 -0.16 -4.64 18.97
C VAL A 307 -1.20 -5.60 19.51
#